data_AF-A0A2T4K071-F1
#
_entry.id   AF-A0A2T4K071-F1
#
_cell.length_a   1.000
_cell.length_b   1.000
_cell.length_c   1.000
_cell.angle_alpha   90.00
_cell.angle_beta   90.00
_cell.angle_gamma   90.00
#
_symmetry.space_group_name_H-M   'P 1'
#
loop_
_entity.id
_entity.type
_entity.pdbx_description
1 polymer ?
#
loop_
_entity_poly.entity_id
_entity_poly.type
_entity_poly.pdbx_seq_one_letter_code
_entity_poly.pdbx_strand_id
1 'polypeptide(L)'
;MRDLLRLSVPLTLWLALFSLIYGLHATLCATGAEGALARAMLAAVWGIGVALQLGMLLALRSPRFGALSPTIRQASVALAATALFATVWSLFPALILPLC
;
A
#
# COMPACT_ATOMS: atom_id res chain seq x y z
N MET A 1 -21.15 5.88 -9.72
CA MET A 1 -20.61 4.94 -8.71
C MET A 1 -19.14 4.58 -8.93
N ARG A 2 -18.69 4.23 -10.15
CA ARG A 2 -17.26 3.93 -10.42
C ARG A 2 -16.28 5.03 -10.00
N ASP A 3 -16.69 6.29 -10.10
CA ASP A 3 -15.83 7.42 -9.74
C ASP A 3 -15.59 7.55 -8.23
N LEU A 4 -16.58 7.22 -7.39
CA LEU A 4 -16.39 7.14 -5.94
C LEU A 4 -15.39 6.03 -5.59
N LEU A 5 -15.53 4.88 -6.24
CA LEU A 5 -14.60 3.76 -6.07
C LEU A 5 -13.16 4.16 -6.43
N ARG A 6 -12.97 4.91 -7.54
CA ARG A 6 -11.64 5.38 -7.96
C ARG A 6 -10.99 6.35 -6.97
N LEU A 7 -11.79 7.09 -6.20
CA LEU A 7 -11.29 8.01 -5.18
C LEU A 7 -10.95 7.27 -3.88
N SER A 8 -11.77 6.30 -3.46
CA SER A 8 -11.59 5.62 -2.17
C SER A 8 -10.59 4.47 -2.22
N VAL A 9 -10.54 3.72 -3.33
CA VAL A 9 -9.74 2.49 -3.44
C VAL A 9 -8.25 2.67 -3.11
N PRO A 10 -7.55 3.74 -3.53
CA PRO A 10 -6.14 3.93 -3.16
C PRO A 10 -5.88 4.01 -1.66
N LEU A 11 -6.73 4.75 -0.96
CA LEU A 11 -6.65 4.91 0.49
C LEU A 11 -7.08 3.65 1.24
N THR A 12 -8.13 2.96 0.79
CA THR A 12 -8.55 1.72 1.46
C THR A 12 -7.54 0.60 1.26
N LEU A 13 -6.92 0.51 0.07
CA LEU A 13 -5.83 -0.43 -0.18
C LEU A 13 -4.62 -0.13 0.71
N TRP A 14 -4.27 1.15 0.86
CA TRP A 14 -3.19 1.56 1.77
C TRP A 14 -3.49 1.12 3.21
N LEU A 15 -4.71 1.37 3.70
CA LEU A 15 -5.11 1.01 5.05
C LEU A 15 -5.10 -0.51 5.27
N ALA A 16 -5.56 -1.29 4.29
CA ALA A 16 -5.52 -2.75 4.36
C ALA A 16 -4.09 -3.28 4.41
N LEU A 17 -3.18 -2.75 3.60
CA LEU A 17 -1.76 -3.11 3.60
C LEU A 17 -1.07 -2.73 4.91
N PHE A 18 -1.40 -1.56 5.45
CA PHE A 18 -0.91 -1.10 6.75
C PHE A 18 -1.29 -2.05 7.87
N SER A 19 -2.58 -2.38 7.98
CA SER A 19 -3.07 -3.34 8.96
C SER A 19 -2.43 -4.72 8.80
N LEU A 20 -2.24 -5.18 7.56
CA LEU A 20 -1.62 -6.47 7.28
C LEU A 20 -0.15 -6.52 7.75
N ILE A 21 0.64 -5.50 7.41
CA ILE A 21 2.08 -5.47 7.73
C ILE A 21 2.31 -5.31 9.22
N TYR A 22 1.60 -4.40 9.89
CA TYR A 22 1.73 -4.23 11.33
C TYR A 22 1.12 -5.39 12.11
N GLY A 23 0.05 -6.01 11.60
CA GLY A 23 -0.49 -7.25 12.15
C GLY A 23 0.53 -8.39 12.08
N LEU A 24 1.18 -8.55 10.92
CA LEU A 24 2.26 -9.54 10.75
C LEU A 24 3.47 -9.24 11.65
N HIS A 25 3.85 -7.98 11.78
CA HIS A 25 4.93 -7.56 12.67
C HIS A 25 4.61 -7.96 14.12
N ALA A 26 3.40 -7.66 14.60
CA ALA A 26 2.96 -8.01 15.95
C ALA A 26 2.93 -9.52 16.18
N THR A 27 2.49 -10.32 15.20
CA THR A 27 2.46 -11.79 15.33
C THR A 27 3.87 -12.40 15.31
N LEU A 28 4.77 -11.87 14.48
CA LEU A 28 6.18 -12.29 14.47
C LEU A 28 6.84 -11.99 15.83
N CYS A 29 6.60 -10.81 16.40
CA CYS A 29 7.11 -10.49 17.75
C CYS A 29 6.51 -11.41 18.83
N ALA A 30 5.19 -11.64 18.82
CA ALA A 30 4.52 -12.50 19.80
C ALA A 30 4.99 -13.97 19.75
N THR A 31 5.44 -14.44 18.59
CA THR A 31 5.95 -15.81 18.41
C THR A 31 7.45 -15.93 18.67
N GLY A 32 8.16 -14.82 18.91
CA GLY A 32 9.62 -14.79 18.99
C GLY A 32 10.30 -15.11 17.65
N ALA A 33 9.57 -14.96 16.53
CA ALA A 33 10.10 -15.23 15.21
C ALA A 33 11.05 -14.11 14.78
N GLU A 34 12.34 -14.39 14.86
CA GLU A 34 13.41 -13.43 14.54
C GLU A 34 14.29 -13.89 13.38
N GLY A 35 15.20 -13.01 12.97
CA GLY A 35 16.23 -13.31 11.98
C GLY A 35 15.84 -13.03 10.53
N ALA A 36 16.61 -13.58 9.61
CA ALA A 36 16.53 -13.25 8.19
C ALA A 36 15.19 -13.65 7.54
N LEU A 37 14.58 -14.76 7.99
CA LEU A 37 13.32 -15.25 7.43
C LEU A 37 12.15 -14.31 7.78
N ALA A 38 12.01 -13.90 9.04
CA ALA A 38 10.98 -12.95 9.48
C ALA A 38 11.10 -11.62 8.73
N ARG A 39 12.34 -11.11 8.59
CA ARG A 39 12.63 -9.91 7.79
C ARG A 39 12.30 -10.08 6.31
N ALA A 40 12.62 -11.23 5.72
CA ALA A 40 12.30 -11.52 4.33
C ALA A 40 10.78 -11.58 4.09
N MET A 41 10.01 -12.14 5.04
CA MET A 41 8.55 -12.14 4.96
C MET A 41 7.98 -10.72 5.02
N LEU A 42 8.43 -9.90 5.97
CA LEU A 42 8.02 -8.49 6.04
C LEU A 42 8.40 -7.71 4.77
N ALA A 43 9.63 -7.91 4.26
CA ALA A 43 10.09 -7.28 3.02
C ALA A 43 9.27 -7.72 1.80
N ALA A 44 8.89 -9.00 1.73
CA ALA A 44 8.03 -9.50 0.66
C ALA A 44 6.63 -8.87 0.70
N VAL A 45 5.99 -8.82 1.88
CA VAL A 45 4.65 -8.20 2.02
C VAL A 45 4.72 -6.70 1.74
N TRP A 46 5.77 -6.02 2.21
CA TRP A 46 6.02 -4.62 1.90
C TRP A 46 6.18 -4.39 0.38
N GLY A 47 7.01 -5.19 -0.28
CA GLY A 47 7.25 -5.09 -1.72
C GLY A 47 5.98 -5.34 -2.55
N ILE A 48 5.18 -6.34 -2.16
CA ILE A 48 3.87 -6.60 -2.75
C ILE A 48 2.94 -5.39 -2.58
N GLY A 49 2.90 -4.79 -1.39
CA GLY A 49 2.10 -3.60 -1.12
C GLY A 49 2.47 -2.40 -2.00
N VAL A 50 3.77 -2.13 -2.15
CA VAL A 50 4.29 -1.09 -3.05
C VAL A 50 3.92 -1.38 -4.50
N ALA A 51 4.11 -2.63 -4.95
CA ALA A 51 3.79 -3.05 -6.31
C ALA A 51 2.29 -2.90 -6.62
N LEU A 52 1.40 -3.25 -5.68
CA LEU A 52 -0.04 -3.09 -5.82
C LEU A 52 -0.44 -1.62 -5.95
N GLN A 53 0.10 -0.73 -5.11
CA GLN A 53 -0.16 0.71 -5.20
C GLN A 53 0.36 1.31 -6.50
N LEU A 54 1.56 0.92 -6.93
CA LEU A 54 2.13 1.37 -8.19
C LEU A 54 1.30 0.89 -9.38
N GLY A 55 0.91 -0.38 -9.40
CA GLY A 55 0.03 -0.95 -10.42
C GLY A 55 -1.30 -0.21 -10.49
N MET A 56 -1.86 0.18 -9.35
CA MET A 56 -3.10 0.93 -9.31
C MET A 56 -2.97 2.37 -9.82
N LEU A 57 -1.88 3.07 -9.48
CA LEU A 57 -1.55 4.38 -10.03
C LEU A 57 -1.43 4.33 -11.56
N LEU A 58 -0.73 3.32 -12.08
CA LEU A 58 -0.58 3.10 -13.52
C LEU A 58 -1.93 2.79 -14.19
N ALA A 59 -2.76 1.96 -13.56
CA ALA A 59 -4.10 1.65 -14.04
C ALA A 59 -4.96 2.91 -14.15
N LEU A 60 -5.01 3.74 -13.09
CA LEU A 60 -5.78 4.99 -13.03
C LEU A 60 -5.29 6.04 -14.04
N ARG A 61 -3.99 6.04 -14.38
CA ARG A 61 -3.45 6.88 -15.44
C ARG A 61 -3.85 6.41 -16.84
N SER A 62 -4.10 5.11 -17.03
CA SER A 62 -4.44 4.56 -18.35
C SER A 62 -5.79 5.08 -18.89
N PRO A 63 -5.95 5.18 -20.22
CA PRO A 63 -7.21 5.59 -20.84
C PRO A 63 -8.37 4.63 -20.54
N ARG A 64 -8.07 3.35 -20.30
CA ARG A 64 -9.06 2.29 -20.10
C ARG A 64 -9.76 2.38 -18.73
N PHE A 65 -9.03 2.80 -17.70
CA PHE A 65 -9.52 2.82 -16.32
C PHE A 65 -9.64 4.23 -15.72
N GLY A 66 -9.21 5.28 -16.43
CA GLY A 66 -9.38 6.67 -16.03
C GLY A 66 -10.84 7.14 -16.00
N ALA A 67 -11.12 8.16 -15.19
CA ALA A 67 -12.42 8.84 -15.20
C ALA A 67 -12.60 9.68 -16.47
N LEU A 68 -13.85 9.74 -16.96
CA LEU A 68 -14.23 10.58 -18.11
C LEU A 68 -14.13 12.07 -17.75
N SER A 69 -14.43 12.41 -16.50
CA SER A 69 -14.22 13.76 -15.96
C SER A 69 -12.72 14.02 -15.70
N PRO A 70 -12.15 15.12 -16.26
CA PRO A 70 -10.74 15.45 -16.07
C PRO A 70 -10.42 15.75 -14.60
N THR A 71 -11.32 16.40 -13.86
CA THR A 71 -11.14 16.73 -12.44
C THR A 71 -11.09 15.48 -11.57
N ILE A 72 -12.01 14.53 -11.79
CA ILE A 72 -12.05 13.26 -11.04
C ILE A 72 -10.80 12.44 -11.35
N ARG A 73 -10.34 12.44 -12.60
CA ARG A 73 -9.11 11.74 -13.01
C ARG A 73 -7.87 12.34 -12.34
N GLN A 74 -7.77 13.67 -12.24
CA GLN A 74 -6.67 14.31 -11.52
C GLN A 74 -6.71 13.99 -10.02
N ALA A 75 -7.89 14.08 -9.40
CA ALA A 75 -8.06 13.76 -7.99
C ALA A 75 -7.72 12.29 -7.68
N SER A 76 -8.18 11.33 -8.49
CA SER A 76 -7.87 9.90 -8.27
C SER A 76 -6.39 9.59 -8.45
N VAL A 77 -5.72 10.21 -9.42
CA VAL A 77 -4.27 10.05 -9.63
C VAL A 77 -3.48 10.69 -8.48
N ALA A 78 -3.90 11.86 -7.99
CA ALA A 78 -3.28 12.50 -6.83
C ALA A 78 -3.42 11.63 -5.58
N LEU A 79 -4.61 11.11 -5.31
CA LEU A 79 -4.86 10.21 -4.19
C LEU A 79 -4.06 8.91 -4.29
N ALA A 80 -3.93 8.34 -5.50
CA ALA A 80 -3.10 7.16 -5.72
C ALA A 80 -1.60 7.43 -5.52
N ALA A 81 -1.10 8.59 -5.94
CA ALA A 81 0.28 9.00 -5.69
C ALA A 81 0.53 9.20 -4.18
N THR A 82 -0.40 9.86 -3.48
CA THR A 82 -0.33 10.03 -2.03
C THR A 82 -0.36 8.70 -1.29
N ALA A 83 -1.24 7.77 -1.71
CA ALA A 83 -1.33 6.44 -1.13
C ALA A 83 -0.03 5.64 -1.33
N LEU A 84 0.59 5.72 -2.52
CA LEU A 84 1.88 5.10 -2.79
C LEU A 84 2.98 5.68 -1.90
N PHE A 85 3.06 7.01 -1.78
CA PHE A 85 4.03 7.66 -0.90
C PHE A 85 3.81 7.25 0.57
N ALA A 86 2.55 7.23 1.01
CA ALA A 86 2.18 6.79 2.34
C ALA A 86 2.55 5.31 2.57
N THR A 87 2.37 4.42 1.59
CA THR A 87 2.79 3.01 1.67
C THR A 87 4.29 2.91 1.88
N VAL A 88 5.09 3.65 1.10
CA VAL A 88 6.55 3.63 1.27
C VAL A 88 6.93 4.14 2.66
N TRP A 89 6.41 5.30 3.06
CA TRP A 89 6.81 5.96 4.29
C TRP A 89 6.31 5.25 5.57
N SER A 90 5.05 4.81 5.61
CA SER A 90 4.47 4.23 6.81
C SER A 90 4.84 2.78 7.05
N LEU A 91 5.21 2.05 6.00
CA LEU A 91 5.53 0.61 6.10
C LEU A 91 7.03 0.35 6.15
N PHE A 92 7.87 1.31 5.74
CA PHE A 92 9.32 1.21 5.87
C PHE A 92 9.81 0.99 7.31
N PRO A 93 9.25 1.64 8.36
CA PRO A 93 9.64 1.39 9.74
C PRO A 93 9.54 -0.09 10.15
N ALA A 94 8.56 -0.83 9.62
CA ALA A 94 8.40 -2.26 9.92
C ALA A 94 9.56 -3.12 9.40
N LEU A 95 10.40 -2.62 8.50
CA LEU A 95 11.57 -3.33 7.96
C LEU A 95 12.86 -3.04 8.72
N ILE A 96 12.98 -1.81 9.26
CA ILE A 96 14.22 -1.32 9.85
C ILE A 96 14.22 -1.31 11.37
N LEU A 97 13.04 -1.21 12.00
CA LEU A 97 12.93 -1.24 13.44
C LEU A 97 13.09 -2.67 13.96
N PRO A 98 13.57 -2.82 15.20
CA PRO A 98 13.54 -4.11 15.88
C PRO A 98 12.12 -4.69 15.90
N LEU A 99 12.01 -6.02 15.72
CA LEU A 99 10.73 -6.72 15.77
C LEU A 99 10.10 -6.67 17.17
N CYS A 100 10.99 -6.83 18.15
CA CYS A 100 10.84 -6.61 19.57
C CYS A 100 12.16 -5.91 20.00
#